data_AF-A0A4C1X2S9-F1
#
_entry.id   AF-A0A4C1X2S9-F1
#
_cell.length_a   1.000
_cell.length_b   1.000
_cell.length_c   1.000
_cell.angle_alpha   90.00
_cell.angle_beta   90.00
_cell.angle_gamma   90.00
#
_symmetry.space_group_name_H-M   'P 1'
#
loop_
_entity.id
_entity.type
_entity.pdbx_description
1 polymer ?
#
loop_
_entity_poly.entity_id
_entity_poly.type
_entity_poly.pdbx_seq_one_letter_code
_entity_poly.pdbx_strand_id
1 'polypeptide(L)'
;MKTSVLNIYSRIDRLEQFSRADDVEVHCVPERKKENVIATATVSANTTGCSFAEADITHCTRIAKMNSHCSRPRPISVSFSTPRLSDGLLAATISFDTKRKSSKDELDTGHT
;
A
#
# COMPACT_ATOMS: atom_id res chain seq x y z
N MET A 1 34.75 -14.20 6.85
CA MET A 1 33.72 -13.59 7.72
C MET A 1 32.76 -12.65 7.00
N LYS A 2 33.23 -11.67 6.19
CA LYS A 2 32.34 -10.70 5.51
C LYS A 2 31.25 -11.33 4.62
N THR A 3 31.57 -12.38 3.87
CA THR A 3 30.63 -13.07 2.97
C THR A 3 29.46 -13.74 3.69
N SER A 4 29.69 -14.28 4.90
CA SER A 4 28.65 -14.94 5.69
C SER A 4 27.64 -13.94 6.26
N VAL A 5 28.11 -12.74 6.65
CA VAL A 5 27.25 -11.67 7.16
C VAL A 5 26.38 -11.08 6.04
N LEU A 6 26.95 -10.86 4.85
CA LEU A 6 26.20 -10.41 3.66
C LEU A 6 25.11 -11.43 3.24
N ASN A 7 25.39 -12.73 3.38
CA ASN A 7 24.39 -13.76 3.11
C ASN A 7 23.21 -13.69 4.11
N ILE A 8 23.48 -13.41 5.38
CA ILE A 8 22.44 -13.25 6.40
C ILE A 8 21.57 -12.01 6.08
N TYR A 9 22.17 -10.87 5.73
CA TYR A 9 21.41 -9.68 5.33
C TYR A 9 20.46 -9.95 4.18
N SER A 10 20.96 -10.56 3.09
CA SER A 10 20.10 -10.87 1.93
C SER A 10 18.97 -11.86 2.25
N ARG A 11 19.14 -12.73 3.25
CA ARG A 11 18.05 -13.60 3.73
C ARG A 11 17.04 -12.84 4.57
N ILE A 12 17.47 -11.90 5.41
CA ILE A 12 16.59 -11.02 6.19
C ILE A 12 15.76 -10.16 5.24
N ASP A 13 16.40 -9.54 4.24
CA ASP A 13 15.72 -8.69 3.26
C ASP A 13 14.64 -9.46 2.50
N ARG A 14 14.92 -10.71 2.10
CA ARG A 14 13.91 -11.57 1.45
C ARG A 14 12.74 -11.92 2.37
N LEU A 15 13.01 -12.16 3.65
CA LEU A 15 11.96 -12.46 4.62
C LEU A 15 11.09 -11.23 4.90
N GLU A 16 11.70 -10.04 4.99
CA GLU A 16 10.97 -8.78 5.17
C GLU A 16 10.12 -8.44 3.94
N GLN A 17 10.66 -8.59 2.73
CA GLN A 17 9.91 -8.44 1.49
C GLN A 17 8.75 -9.43 1.39
N PHE A 18 8.98 -10.70 1.74
CA PHE A 18 7.92 -11.72 1.75
C PHE A 18 6.82 -11.40 2.76
N SER A 19 7.19 -10.85 3.93
CA SER A 19 6.24 -10.45 4.95
C SER A 19 5.38 -9.23 4.57
N ARG A 20 5.74 -8.49 3.51
CA ARG A 20 5.02 -7.31 3.02
C ARG A 20 4.42 -7.52 1.63
N ALA A 21 4.46 -8.74 1.11
CA ALA A 21 3.98 -9.03 -0.24
C ALA A 21 2.45 -8.87 -0.37
N ASP A 22 1.73 -9.05 0.73
CA ASP A 22 0.29 -8.85 0.87
C ASP A 22 -0.09 -7.44 1.33
N ASP A 23 0.88 -6.55 1.53
CA ASP A 23 0.66 -5.17 1.99
C ASP A 23 0.56 -4.20 0.81
N VAL A 24 -0.38 -3.26 0.89
CA VAL A 24 -0.48 -2.10 -0.01
C VAL A 24 -0.53 -0.83 0.82
N GLU A 25 0.31 0.14 0.46
CA GLU A 25 0.32 1.46 1.09
C GLU A 25 -0.46 2.49 0.26
N VAL A 26 -1.40 3.16 0.91
CA VAL A 26 -2.15 4.28 0.33
C VAL A 26 -1.62 5.58 0.94
N HIS A 27 -0.99 6.40 0.09
CA HIS A 27 -0.37 7.65 0.51
C HIS A 27 -1.31 8.86 0.39
N CYS A 28 -0.93 9.94 1.08
CA CYS A 28 -1.52 11.28 0.93
C CYS A 28 -3.03 11.37 1.27
N VAL A 29 -3.57 10.39 1.98
CA VAL A 29 -4.94 10.42 2.50
C VAL A 29 -5.01 11.37 3.70
N PRO A 30 -5.86 12.41 3.70
CA PRO A 30 -6.03 13.31 4.85
C PRO A 30 -6.40 12.56 6.14
N GLU A 31 -5.86 12.98 7.28
CA GLU A 31 -6.12 12.36 8.59
C GLU A 31 -7.33 12.99 9.28
N ARG A 32 -8.21 12.16 9.88
CA ARG A 32 -9.34 12.63 10.71
C ARG A 32 -9.35 11.93 12.07
N LYS A 33 -9.79 12.63 13.12
CA LYS A 33 -9.81 12.09 14.51
C LYS A 33 -10.65 10.81 14.69
N LYS A 34 -11.70 10.64 13.89
CA LYS A 34 -12.59 9.46 13.89
C LYS A 34 -12.69 8.92 12.47
N GLU A 35 -11.56 8.46 11.94
CA GLU A 35 -11.53 7.88 10.59
C GLU A 35 -11.78 6.38 10.61
N ASN A 36 -12.45 5.90 9.55
CA ASN A 36 -12.48 4.50 9.21
C ASN A 36 -11.51 4.29 8.04
N VAL A 37 -10.30 3.78 8.37
CA VAL A 37 -9.23 3.53 7.39
C VAL A 37 -9.61 2.45 6.38
N ILE A 38 -10.36 1.43 6.81
CA ILE A 38 -10.86 0.36 5.93
C ILE A 38 -11.80 0.96 4.89
N ALA A 39 -12.81 1.73 5.32
CA ALA A 39 -13.74 2.35 4.41
C ALA A 39 -13.04 3.26 3.39
N THR A 40 -11.97 3.95 3.82
CA THR A 40 -11.19 4.82 2.93
C THR A 40 -10.41 4.02 1.91
N ALA A 41 -9.76 2.92 2.32
CA ALA A 41 -9.07 2.00 1.42
C ALA A 41 -10.03 1.35 0.41
N THR A 42 -11.22 0.95 0.85
CA THR A 42 -12.26 0.39 -0.02
C THR A 42 -12.73 1.41 -1.07
N VAL A 43 -12.92 2.67 -0.69
CA VAL A 43 -13.28 3.73 -1.66
C VAL A 43 -12.17 3.96 -2.68
N SER A 44 -10.91 3.96 -2.25
CA SER A 44 -9.75 4.05 -3.15
C SER A 44 -9.70 2.89 -4.14
N ALA A 45 -9.90 1.66 -3.68
CA ALA A 45 -9.94 0.48 -4.53
C ALA A 45 -11.09 0.53 -5.54
N ASN A 46 -12.29 0.90 -5.09
CA ASN A 46 -13.46 1.01 -5.97
C ASN A 46 -13.23 2.07 -7.06
N THR A 47 -12.49 3.14 -6.75
CA THR A 47 -12.11 4.17 -7.73
C THR A 47 -11.24 3.59 -8.84
N THR A 48 -10.30 2.70 -8.52
CA THR A 48 -9.43 2.05 -9.50
C THR A 48 -10.10 0.88 -10.23
N GLY A 49 -11.32 0.51 -9.84
CA GLY A 49 -12.08 -0.60 -10.42
C GLY A 49 -11.77 -1.95 -9.75
N CYS A 50 -11.09 -1.95 -8.62
CA CYS A 50 -10.88 -3.12 -7.76
C CYS A 50 -11.92 -3.13 -6.63
N SER A 51 -12.31 -4.29 -6.14
CA SER A 51 -13.18 -4.41 -4.98
C SER A 51 -12.80 -5.62 -4.15
N PHE A 52 -12.87 -5.50 -2.84
CA PHE A 52 -12.59 -6.54 -1.86
C PHE A 52 -13.55 -6.41 -0.68
N ALA A 53 -13.78 -7.51 0.03
CA ALA A 53 -14.58 -7.51 1.25
C ALA A 53 -13.71 -7.12 2.45
N GLU A 54 -14.33 -6.64 3.53
CA GLU A 54 -13.62 -6.39 4.79
C GLU A 54 -13.01 -7.68 5.36
N ALA A 55 -13.63 -8.84 5.11
CA ALA A 55 -13.11 -10.15 5.48
C ALA A 55 -11.81 -10.54 4.76
N ASP A 56 -11.50 -9.86 3.65
CA ASP A 56 -10.26 -10.07 2.91
C ASP A 56 -9.08 -9.27 3.48
N ILE A 57 -9.33 -8.42 4.48
CA ILE A 57 -8.33 -7.56 5.10
C ILE A 57 -7.89 -8.20 6.41
N THR A 58 -6.60 -8.53 6.50
CA THR A 58 -5.98 -9.05 7.73
C THR A 58 -5.66 -7.90 8.69
N HIS A 59 -5.17 -6.78 8.15
CA HIS A 59 -4.77 -5.62 8.95
C HIS A 59 -4.93 -4.32 8.14
N CYS A 60 -5.38 -3.23 8.78
CA CYS A 60 -5.45 -1.92 8.14
C CYS A 60 -5.21 -0.81 9.15
N THR A 61 -4.07 -0.12 9.05
CA THR A 61 -3.66 0.91 10.01
C THR A 61 -2.86 2.03 9.35
N ARG A 62 -2.73 3.17 10.06
CA ARG A 62 -1.81 4.24 9.65
C ARG A 62 -0.39 3.90 10.08
N ILE A 63 0.56 4.00 9.16
CA ILE A 63 1.98 3.80 9.45
C ILE A 63 2.52 5.02 10.21
N ALA A 64 3.34 4.76 11.25
CA ALA A 64 4.00 5.83 12.00
C ALA A 64 4.99 6.62 11.12
N LYS A 65 5.06 7.93 11.32
CA LYS A 65 6.05 8.75 10.58
C LYS A 65 7.43 8.51 11.18
N MET A 66 8.42 8.35 10.32
CA MET A 66 9.83 8.41 10.75
C MET A 66 10.18 9.79 11.32
N ASN A 67 9.67 10.86 10.71
CA ASN A 67 9.80 12.23 11.20
C ASN A 67 8.43 12.77 11.64
N SER A 68 8.26 12.99 12.95
CA SER A 68 7.02 13.50 13.56
C SER A 68 6.66 14.93 13.13
N HIS A 69 7.66 15.73 12.71
CA HIS A 69 7.45 17.12 12.27
C HIS A 69 6.95 17.23 10.83
N CYS A 70 6.90 16.11 10.09
CA CYS A 70 6.44 16.12 8.70
C CYS A 70 4.95 16.46 8.62
N SER A 71 4.59 17.44 7.79
CA SER A 71 3.21 17.83 7.50
C SER A 71 2.46 16.82 6.62
N ARG A 72 3.18 15.96 5.88
CA ARG A 72 2.56 14.91 5.03
C ARG A 72 1.74 13.96 5.89
N PRO A 73 0.48 13.65 5.54
CA PRO A 73 -0.32 12.65 6.25
C PRO A 73 0.36 11.29 6.32
N ARG A 74 0.13 10.54 7.41
CA ARG A 74 0.58 9.15 7.57
C ARG A 74 -0.02 8.26 6.48
N PRO A 75 0.74 7.38 5.82
CA PRO A 75 0.15 6.43 4.89
C PRO A 75 -0.72 5.41 5.61
N ILE A 76 -1.70 4.86 4.90
CA ILE A 76 -2.49 3.71 5.35
C ILE A 76 -1.81 2.46 4.79
N SER A 77 -1.43 1.52 5.64
CA SER A 77 -1.06 0.16 5.23
C SER A 77 -2.30 -0.74 5.27
N VAL A 78 -2.52 -1.50 4.21
CA VAL A 78 -3.58 -2.51 4.11
C VAL A 78 -2.94 -3.86 3.81
N SER A 79 -2.99 -4.77 4.77
CA SER A 79 -2.55 -6.16 4.63
C SER A 79 -3.74 -7.02 4.24
N PHE A 80 -3.63 -7.71 3.11
CA PHE A 80 -4.68 -8.59 2.61
C PHE A 80 -4.50 -10.03 3.10
N SER A 81 -5.57 -10.82 3.04
CA SER A 81 -5.52 -12.25 3.35
C SER A 81 -4.71 -13.05 2.32
N THR A 82 -4.56 -12.52 1.11
CA THR A 82 -3.81 -13.14 0.02
C THR A 82 -3.07 -12.10 -0.84
N PRO A 83 -1.85 -12.40 -1.32
CA PRO A 83 -1.11 -11.51 -2.23
C PRO A 83 -1.82 -11.24 -3.56
N ARG A 84 -2.78 -12.11 -3.94
CA ARG A 84 -3.54 -11.91 -5.18
C ARG A 84 -4.38 -10.63 -5.15
N LEU A 85 -4.84 -10.22 -3.97
CA LEU A 85 -5.64 -9.00 -3.80
C LEU A 85 -4.76 -7.75 -3.84
N SER A 86 -3.58 -7.78 -3.23
CA SER A 86 -2.60 -6.69 -3.34
C SER A 86 -2.18 -6.49 -4.79
N ASP A 87 -1.79 -7.57 -5.48
CA ASP A 87 -1.43 -7.55 -6.90
C ASP A 87 -2.58 -7.07 -7.77
N GLY A 88 -3.81 -7.53 -7.50
CA GLY A 88 -5.01 -7.13 -8.22
C GLY A 88 -5.31 -5.64 -8.09
N LEU A 89 -5.16 -5.09 -6.88
CA LEU A 89 -5.32 -3.65 -6.63
C LEU A 89 -4.24 -2.83 -7.35
N LEU A 90 -2.98 -3.25 -7.28
CA LEU A 90 -1.88 -2.58 -7.98
C LEU A 90 -2.08 -2.62 -9.50
N ALA A 91 -2.43 -3.77 -10.08
CA ALA A 91 -2.70 -3.92 -11.50
C ALA A 91 -3.90 -3.09 -11.97
N ALA A 92 -4.97 -3.04 -11.17
CA ALA A 92 -6.14 -2.19 -11.43
C ALA A 92 -5.75 -0.71 -11.41
N THR A 93 -4.90 -0.31 -10.47
CA THR A 93 -4.42 1.07 -10.31
C THR A 93 -3.56 1.50 -11.50
N ILE A 94 -2.60 0.67 -11.92
CA ILE A 94 -1.78 0.90 -13.12
C ILE A 94 -2.65 0.99 -14.39
N SER A 95 -3.66 0.11 -14.48
CA SER A 95 -4.60 0.09 -15.61
C SER A 95 -5.51 1.32 -15.63
N PHE A 96 -5.96 1.77 -14.46
CA PHE A 96 -6.75 2.98 -14.27
C PHE A 96 -5.96 4.20 -14.73
N ASP A 97 -4.70 4.27 -14.34
CA ASP A 97 -3.78 5.37 -14.62
C ASP A 97 -3.40 5.43 -16.10
N THR A 98 -3.02 4.28 -16.68
CA THR A 98 -2.67 4.17 -18.10
C THR A 98 -3.81 4.62 -19.02
N LYS A 99 -5.05 4.34 -18.65
CA LYS A 99 -6.25 4.80 -19.39
C LYS A 99 -6.51 6.30 -19.26
N ARG A 100 -5.87 6.97 -18.30
CA ARG A 100 -6.15 8.36 -17.87
C ARG A 100 -4.94 9.30 -17.96
N LYS A 101 -3.81 8.87 -18.52
CA LYS A 101 -2.55 9.62 -18.76
C LYS A 101 -2.65 11.00 -19.44
N SER A 102 -3.83 11.44 -19.85
CA SER A 102 -4.06 12.77 -20.44
C SER A 102 -5.25 13.50 -19.80
N SER A 103 -5.73 12.99 -18.68
CA SER A 103 -6.85 13.53 -17.92
C SER A 103 -6.39 14.02 -16.55
N LYS A 104 -7.13 14.94 -15.95
CA LYS A 104 -6.82 15.52 -14.65
C LYS A 104 -6.99 14.54 -13.47
N ASP A 105 -7.47 13.32 -13.74
CA ASP A 105 -7.76 12.26 -12.79
C ASP A 105 -6.67 11.16 -12.75
N GLU A 106 -5.47 11.46 -13.27
CA GLU A 106 -4.28 10.58 -13.16
C GLU A 106 -3.89 10.36 -11.68
N LEU A 107 -3.51 9.13 -11.32
CA LEU A 107 -3.06 8.80 -9.97
C LEU A 107 -1.53 8.82 -9.95
N ASP A 108 -0.94 9.35 -8.88
CA ASP A 108 0.51 9.28 -8.69
C ASP A 108 0.91 7.84 -8.29
N THR A 109 1.20 7.01 -9.30
CA THR A 109 1.64 5.62 -9.14
C THR A 109 3.16 5.47 -9.25
N GLY A 110 3.93 6.53 -8.95
CA GLY A 110 5.38 6.52 -9.06
C GLY A 110 6.01 5.43 -8.20
N HIS A 111 6.70 4.48 -8.84
CA HIS A 111 7.62 3.58 -8.17
C HIS A 111 8.81 4.42 -7.67
N THR A 112 8.98 4.52 -6.35
CA THR A 112 10.23 5.01 -5.74
C THR A 112 11.15 3.85 -5.45
#